data_AF-A0A940VU76-F1
#
_entry.id   AF-A0A940VU76-F1
#
_cell.length_a   1.000
_cell.length_b   1.000
_cell.length_c   1.000
_cell.angle_alpha   90.00
_cell.angle_beta   90.00
_cell.angle_gamma   90.00
#
_symmetry.space_group_name_H-M   'P 1'
#
loop_
_entity.id
_entity.type
_entity.pdbx_description
1 polymer ?
#
loop_
_entity_poly.entity_id
_entity_poly.type
_entity_poly.pdbx_seq_one_letter_code
_entity_poly.pdbx_strand_id
1 'polypeptide(L)' 'SPDLAADIRFLDRAYPEIDIEFVVHQGTFGPDTIQELSAKWSIPPNFMFIGSPQNDFKYSLADLGGVRLII' A
#
# COMPACT_ATOMS: atom_id res chain seq x y z
N SER A 1 -15.57 -2.61 -11.72
CA SER A 1 -14.44 -2.93 -10.84
C SER A 1 -14.88 -4.09 -9.96
N PRO A 2 -14.12 -5.18 -9.84
CA PRO A 2 -14.34 -6.12 -8.74
C PRO A 2 -14.25 -5.34 -7.41
N ASP A 3 -15.04 -5.77 -6.43
CA ASP A 3 -15.05 -5.21 -5.08
C ASP A 3 -13.75 -5.66 -4.39
N LEU A 4 -12.76 -4.77 -4.27
CA LEU A 4 -11.47 -5.07 -3.64
C LEU A 4 -11.66 -5.68 -2.24
N ALA A 5 -12.70 -5.28 -1.50
CA ALA A 5 -12.99 -5.88 -0.22
C ALA A 5 -13.42 -7.36 -0.35
N ALA A 6 -14.15 -7.71 -1.41
CA ALA A 6 -14.48 -9.10 -1.71
C ALA A 6 -13.24 -9.92 -2.11
N ASP A 7 -12.33 -9.33 -2.87
CA ASP A 7 -11.08 -9.96 -3.29
C ASP A 7 -10.17 -10.23 -2.07
N ILE A 8 -10.02 -9.25 -1.15
CA ILE A 8 -9.28 -9.45 0.11
C ILE A 8 -9.93 -10.54 0.96
N ARG A 9 -11.27 -10.54 1.13
CA ARG A 9 -11.97 -11.61 1.86
C ARG A 9 -11.74 -12.98 1.24
N PHE A 10 -11.58 -13.07 -0.08
CA PHE A 10 -11.26 -14.32 -0.75
C PHE A 10 -9.84 -14.78 -0.43
N LEU A 11 -8.86 -13.88 -0.49
CA LEU A 11 -7.45 -14.18 -0.18
C LEU A 11 -7.27 -14.65 1.26
N ASP A 12 -7.93 -13.99 2.20
CA ASP A 12 -7.89 -14.33 3.63
C ASP A 12 -8.36 -15.77 3.89
N ARG A 13 -9.40 -16.22 3.17
CA ARG A 13 -9.85 -17.64 3.23
C ARG A 13 -8.92 -18.61 2.51
N ALA A 14 -8.26 -18.17 1.44
CA ALA A 14 -7.37 -19.00 0.65
C ALA A 14 -6.00 -19.23 1.32
N TYR A 15 -5.56 -18.28 2.16
CA TYR A 15 -4.26 -18.31 2.83
C TYR A 15 -4.39 -18.02 4.35
N PRO A 16 -4.91 -18.97 5.16
CA PRO A 16 -5.21 -18.74 6.58
C PRO A 16 -4.00 -18.44 7.48
N GLU A 17 -2.78 -18.70 7.00
CA GLU A 17 -1.55 -18.37 7.72
C GLU A 17 -1.10 -16.90 7.50
N ILE A 18 -1.74 -16.19 6.58
CA ILE A 18 -1.46 -14.78 6.28
C ILE A 18 -2.67 -13.96 6.76
N ASP A 19 -2.43 -13.07 7.72
CA ASP A 19 -3.44 -12.11 8.17
C ASP A 19 -3.44 -10.88 7.25
N ILE A 20 -4.60 -10.54 6.67
CA ILE A 20 -4.74 -9.43 5.73
C ILE A 20 -5.77 -8.43 6.26
N GLU A 21 -5.29 -7.27 6.71
CA GLU A 21 -6.14 -6.15 7.11
C GLU A 21 -6.40 -5.20 5.93
N PHE A 22 -7.67 -4.98 5.57
CA PHE A 22 -8.05 -3.98 4.57
C PHE A 22 -8.50 -2.68 5.25
N VAL A 23 -7.68 -1.62 5.13
CA VAL A 23 -7.96 -0.30 5.68
C VAL A 23 -8.14 0.72 4.55
N VAL A 24 -9.25 1.45 4.57
CA VAL A 24 -9.48 2.57 3.65
C VAL A 24 -9.08 3.87 4.34
N HIS A 25 -8.15 4.61 3.73
CA HIS A 25 -7.71 5.92 4.20
C HIS A 25 -8.02 6.99 3.15
N GLN A 26 -8.63 8.10 3.57
CA GLN A 26 -8.98 9.21 2.69
C GLN A 26 -7.91 10.30 2.79
N GLY A 27 -7.33 10.71 1.66
CA GLY A 27 -6.29 11.73 1.62
C GLY A 27 -5.64 11.87 0.25
N THR A 28 -4.59 12.68 0.17
CA THR A 28 -3.75 12.79 -1.04
C THR A 28 -2.54 11.88 -0.89
N PHE A 29 -2.37 10.96 -1.84
CA PHE A 29 -1.23 10.06 -1.83
C PHE A 29 0.07 10.78 -2.21
N GLY A 30 1.11 10.59 -1.40
CA GLY A 30 2.45 11.14 -1.63
C GLY A 30 3.47 10.69 -0.57
N PRO A 31 4.69 11.26 -0.58
CA PRO A 31 5.74 10.95 0.40
C PRO A 31 5.29 11.07 1.85
N ASP A 32 4.52 12.12 2.17
CA ASP A 32 4.03 12.37 3.53
C ASP A 32 3.12 11.24 4.02
N THR A 33 2.25 10.70 3.15
CA THR A 33 1.41 9.55 3.47
C THR A 33 2.27 8.36 3.85
N ILE A 34 3.31 8.05 3.09
CA ILE A 34 4.19 6.89 3.36
C ILE A 34 4.86 7.06 4.73
N GLN A 35 5.35 8.25 5.05
CA GLN A 35 5.98 8.52 6.34
C GLN A 35 5.00 8.42 7.50
N GLU A 36 3.79 8.95 7.35
CA GLU A 36 2.72 8.84 8.36
C GLU A 36 2.38 7.38 8.64
N LEU A 37 2.18 6.59 7.59
CA LEU A 37 1.85 5.16 7.69
C LEU A 37 3.03 4.36 8.28
N SER A 38 4.25 4.70 7.88
CA SER A 38 5.49 4.10 8.44
C SER A 38 5.57 4.31 9.94
N ALA A 39 5.31 5.52 10.42
CA ALA A 39 5.32 5.84 11.83
C ALA A 39 4.16 5.16 12.57
N LYS A 40 2.96 5.19 12.00
CA LYS A 40 1.74 4.63 12.60
C LYS A 40 1.85 3.13 12.86
N TRP A 41 2.37 2.37 11.91
CA TRP A 41 2.49 0.91 12.02
C TRP A 41 3.90 0.44 12.40
N SER A 42 4.85 1.35 12.59
CA SER A 42 6.25 1.04 12.84
C SER A 42 6.86 0.11 11.77
N ILE A 43 6.45 0.29 10.51
CA ILE A 43 6.91 -0.47 9.35
C ILE A 43 7.80 0.44 8.52
N PRO A 44 9.09 0.12 8.31
CA PRO A 44 9.94 0.95 7.47
C PRO A 44 9.47 0.96 6.01
N PRO A 45 9.60 2.08 5.26
CA PRO A 45 9.08 2.18 3.89
C PRO A 45 9.60 1.11 2.92
N ASN A 46 10.83 0.65 3.09
CA ASN A 46 11.42 -0.41 2.24
C ASN A 46 10.78 -1.80 2.41
N PHE A 47 9.93 -2.00 3.43
CA PHE A 47 9.06 -3.18 3.60
C PHE A 47 7.66 -2.97 3.03
N MET A 48 7.35 -1.77 2.54
CA MET A 48 6.06 -1.48 1.93
C MET A 48 6.09 -1.70 0.42
N PHE A 49 4.94 -2.12 -0.08
CA PHE A 49 4.66 -2.22 -1.50
C PHE A 49 3.56 -1.24 -1.85
N ILE A 50 3.72 -0.56 -2.98
CA ILE A 50 2.74 0.37 -3.52
C ILE A 50 2.36 -0.06 -4.94
N GLY A 51 1.07 -0.02 -5.26
CA GLY A 51 0.60 -0.05 -6.63
C GLY A 51 0.37 1.37 -7.13
N SER A 52 0.93 1.75 -8.27
CA SER A 52 0.62 3.04 -8.91
C SER A 52 -0.36 2.82 -10.06
N PRO A 53 -1.59 3.34 -9.98
CA PRO A 53 -2.54 3.23 -11.10
C PRO A 53 -2.26 4.23 -12.24
N GLN A 54 -1.37 5.22 -12.07
CA GLN A 54 -1.16 6.29 -13.04
C GLN A 54 0.29 6.36 -13.55
N ASN A 55 0.43 6.55 -14.86
CA ASN A 55 1.72 6.73 -15.55
C ASN A 55 2.42 8.06 -15.21
N ASP A 56 1.67 9.11 -14.83
CA ASP A 56 2.20 10.45 -14.52
C ASP A 56 2.51 10.64 -13.03
N PHE A 57 3.08 9.61 -12.41
CA PHE A 57 3.48 9.68 -11.01
C PHE A 57 4.67 10.64 -10.84
N LYS A 58 4.45 11.78 -10.18
CA LYS A 58 5.43 12.89 -10.11
C LYS A 58 6.57 12.68 -9.12
N TYR A 59 6.52 11.61 -8.32
CA TYR A 59 7.53 11.32 -7.31
C TYR A 59 8.43 10.17 -7.78
N SER A 60 9.73 10.31 -7.60
CA SER A 60 10.67 9.21 -7.79
C SER A 60 10.57 8.20 -6.64
N LEU A 61 11.07 6.98 -6.83
CA LEU A 61 11.14 5.99 -5.75
C LEU A 61 11.98 6.47 -4.55
N ALA A 62 12.98 7.32 -4.80
CA ALA A 62 13.79 7.92 -3.75
C ALA A 62 12.97 8.90 -2.90
N ASP A 63 12.11 9.71 -3.53
CA ASP A 63 11.23 10.66 -2.83
C ASP A 63 10.24 9.94 -1.90
N LEU A 64 9.89 8.71 -2.22
CA LEU A 64 8.97 7.86 -1.45
C LEU A 64 9.67 7.05 -0.35
N GLY A 65 10.96 7.24 -0.12
CA GLY A 65 11.70 6.54 0.93
C GLY A 65 12.08 5.09 0.58
N GLY A 66 12.15 4.75 -0.71
CA GLY A 66 12.62 3.42 -1.17
C GLY A 66 11.57 2.31 -1.08
N VAL A 67 10.27 2.66 -1.05
CA VAL A 67 9.17 1.72 -1.24
C VAL A 67 9.30 0.94 -2.55
N ARG A 68 8.72 -0.26 -2.61
CA ARG A 68 8.72 -1.10 -3.81
C ARG A 68 7.45 -0.92 -4.61
N LEU A 69 7.58 -0.67 -5.91
CA LEU A 69 6.43 -0.56 -6.83
C LEU A 69 6.03 -1.94 -7.37
N ILE A 70 4.73 -2.24 -7.34
CA ILE A 70 4.12 -3.37 -8.05
C ILE A 70 3.40 -2.79 -9.27
N ILE A 71 3.72 -3.32 -10.47
CA ILE A 71 3.18 -2.89 -11.78
C ILE A 71 2.31 -4.01 -12.35
#